data_AF-A0A1A8E9I6-F1
#
_entry.id   AF-A0A1A8E9I6-F1
#
_cell.length_a   1.000
_cell.length_b   1.000
_cell.length_c   1.000
_cell.angle_alpha   90.00
_cell.angle_beta   90.00
_cell.angle_gamma   90.00
#
_symmetry.space_group_name_H-M   'P 1'
#
loop_
_entity.id
_entity.type
_entity.pdbx_description
1 polymer ?
#
loop_
_entity_poly.entity_id
_entity_poly.type
_entity_poly.pdbx_seq_one_letter_code
_entity_poly.pdbx_strand_id
1 'polypeptide(L)'
;DMWSLGCILGEMLLGKALFPGTSTINQIEKIMSAIPNPSPEDVIAIRSEYGSSVIQRMLLKPQVPLEDLLQPSVPPDAIDLLKRLLVFNPDKRIT
;
A
#
# COMPACT_ATOMS: atom_id res chain seq x y z
N ASP A 1 -8.92 -4.23 12.04
CA ASP A 1 -7.72 -3.42 11.71
C ASP A 1 -7.93 -2.76 10.36
N MET A 2 -7.60 -1.46 10.24
CA MET A 2 -7.95 -0.65 9.07
C MET A 2 -7.12 -1.00 7.83
N TRP A 3 -5.90 -1.51 7.99
CA TRP A 3 -5.09 -1.99 6.86
C TRP A 3 -5.71 -3.23 6.21
N SER A 4 -6.07 -4.21 7.03
CA SER A 4 -6.69 -5.45 6.55
C SER A 4 -8.01 -5.17 5.85
N LEU A 5 -8.79 -4.18 6.32
CA LEU A 5 -10.00 -3.73 5.63
C LEU A 5 -9.68 -3.16 4.23
N GLY A 6 -8.62 -2.36 4.10
CA GLY A 6 -8.15 -1.87 2.80
C GLY A 6 -7.77 -2.99 1.85
N CYS A 7 -7.04 -4.01 2.32
CA CYS A 7 -6.70 -5.18 1.51
C CYS A 7 -7.94 -5.95 1.04
N ILE A 8 -8.90 -6.20 1.95
CA ILE A 8 -10.15 -6.92 1.63
C ILE A 8 -10.99 -6.13 0.63
N LEU A 9 -11.15 -4.81 0.85
CA LEU A 9 -11.87 -3.93 -0.08
C LEU A 9 -11.23 -3.94 -1.46
N GLY A 10 -9.91 -3.80 -1.54
CA GLY A 10 -9.21 -3.80 -2.81
C GLY A 10 -9.30 -5.13 -3.53
N GLU A 11 -9.28 -6.25 -2.79
CA GLU A 11 -9.50 -7.57 -3.35
C GLU A 11 -10.92 -7.75 -3.91
N MET A 12 -11.95 -7.24 -3.22
CA MET A 12 -13.32 -7.26 -3.73
C MET A 12 -13.47 -6.44 -5.01
N LEU A 13 -12.81 -5.27 -5.09
CA LEU A 13 -12.87 -4.39 -6.27
C LEU A 13 -12.04 -4.93 -7.44
N LEU A 14 -10.95 -5.64 -7.17
CA LEU A 14 -10.06 -6.21 -8.17
C LEU A 14 -10.49 -7.61 -8.64
N GLY A 15 -11.20 -8.37 -7.80
CA GLY A 15 -11.57 -9.77 -8.01
C GLY A 15 -10.45 -10.79 -7.73
N LYS A 16 -9.32 -10.34 -7.16
CA LYS A 16 -8.16 -11.15 -6.76
C LYS A 16 -7.37 -10.39 -5.70
N ALA A 17 -6.50 -11.10 -4.96
CA ALA A 17 -5.64 -10.50 -3.94
C ALA A 17 -4.95 -9.22 -4.45
N LEU A 18 -5.11 -8.13 -3.69
CA LEU A 18 -4.58 -6.80 -4.05
C LEU A 18 -3.04 -6.80 -4.08
N PHE A 19 -2.41 -7.46 -3.11
CA PHE A 19 -0.96 -7.57 -2.99
C PHE A 19 -0.54 -9.06 -2.93
N PRO A 20 -0.47 -9.76 -4.07
CA PRO A 20 -0.17 -11.19 -4.09
C PRO A 20 1.35 -11.43 -4.04
N GLY A 21 1.98 -11.24 -2.88
CA GLY A 21 3.41 -11.45 -2.70
C GLY A 21 3.80 -12.91 -2.51
N THR A 22 4.95 -13.29 -3.06
CA THR A 22 5.51 -14.65 -2.97
C THR A 22 6.60 -14.81 -1.90
N SER A 23 7.05 -13.69 -1.32
CA SER A 23 7.99 -13.61 -0.21
C SER A 23 7.78 -12.28 0.53
N THR A 24 8.36 -12.11 1.72
CA THR A 24 8.25 -10.85 2.48
C THR A 24 8.75 -9.65 1.68
N ILE A 25 9.88 -9.77 0.99
CA ILE A 25 10.43 -8.67 0.18
C ILE A 25 9.52 -8.36 -1.00
N ASN A 26 9.02 -9.39 -1.70
CA ASN A 26 8.11 -9.19 -2.81
C ASN A 26 6.75 -8.62 -2.37
N GLN A 27 6.28 -8.98 -1.17
CA GLN A 27 5.09 -8.39 -0.56
C GLN A 27 5.28 -6.89 -0.33
N ILE A 28 6.41 -6.49 0.26
CA ILE A 28 6.74 -5.08 0.49
C ILE A 28 6.87 -4.34 -0.84
N GLU A 29 7.53 -4.93 -1.84
CA GLU A 29 7.65 -4.35 -3.19
C GLU A 29 6.28 -4.05 -3.80
N LYS A 30 5.34 -5.01 -3.76
CA LYS A 30 3.97 -4.83 -4.28
C LYS A 30 3.17 -3.77 -3.54
N ILE A 31 3.35 -3.68 -2.22
CA ILE A 31 2.71 -2.65 -1.41
C ILE A 31 3.26 -1.28 -1.81
N MET A 32 4.58 -1.12 -1.79
CA MET A 32 5.28 0.14 -2.05
C MET A 32 5.12 0.63 -3.50
N SER A 33 4.90 -0.27 -4.46
CA SER A 33 4.58 0.12 -5.82
C SER A 33 3.18 0.74 -5.94
N ALA A 34 2.23 0.35 -5.08
CA ALA A 34 0.82 0.72 -5.23
C ALA A 34 0.39 1.92 -4.38
N ILE A 35 0.93 2.02 -3.16
CA ILE A 35 0.57 3.09 -2.23
C ILE A 35 1.44 4.34 -2.47
N PRO A 36 0.98 5.54 -2.06
CA PRO A 36 1.84 6.72 -2.07
C PRO A 36 3.13 6.48 -1.29
N ASN A 37 4.24 7.00 -1.81
CA ASN A 37 5.54 6.86 -1.15
C ASN A 37 5.50 7.46 0.26
N PRO A 38 5.95 6.74 1.30
CA PRO A 38 6.06 7.28 2.64
C PRO A 38 7.08 8.43 2.70
N SER A 39 6.81 9.40 3.56
CA SER A 39 7.79 10.44 3.86
C SER A 39 8.98 9.88 4.65
N PRO A 40 10.13 10.58 4.71
CA PRO A 40 11.26 10.16 5.56
C PRO A 40 10.86 9.95 7.02
N GLU A 41 9.97 10.78 7.56
CA GLU A 41 9.43 10.67 8.91
C GLU A 41 8.63 9.37 9.10
N ASP A 42 7.82 9.00 8.11
CA ASP A 42 7.05 7.75 8.14
C ASP A 42 7.96 6.52 8.14
N VAL A 43 9.08 6.57 7.41
CA VAL A 43 10.06 5.48 7.39
C VAL A 43 10.78 5.36 8.73
N ILE A 44 11.14 6.48 9.36
CA ILE A 44 11.78 6.49 10.69
C ILE A 44 10.83 5.91 11.76
N ALA A 45 9.52 6.14 11.62
CA ALA A 45 8.52 5.63 12.56
C ALA A 45 8.45 4.10 12.64
N ILE A 46 8.98 3.37 11.65
CA ILE A 46 9.07 1.90 11.66
C ILE A 46 9.97 1.39 12.79
N ARG A 47 10.95 2.20 13.25
CA ARG A 47 11.94 1.83 14.29
C ARG A 47 12.69 0.53 13.97
N SER A 48 12.99 0.29 12.70
CA SER A 48 13.77 -0.85 12.22
C SER A 48 14.78 -0.41 11.16
N GLU A 49 16.07 -0.56 11.44
CA GLU A 49 17.13 -0.24 10.48
C GLU A 49 17.04 -1.12 9.23
N TYR A 50 16.86 -2.43 9.42
CA TYR A 50 16.66 -3.37 8.32
C TYR A 50 15.41 -3.01 7.50
N GLY A 51 14.28 -2.78 8.16
CA GLY A 51 13.04 -2.37 7.50
C GLY A 51 13.21 -1.08 6.69
N SER A 52 13.85 -0.07 7.27
CA SER A 52 14.15 1.21 6.60
C SER A 52 15.00 1.00 5.34
N SER A 53 16.02 0.13 5.41
CA SER A 53 16.88 -0.19 4.26
C SER A 53 16.10 -0.88 3.12
N VAL A 54 15.15 -1.75 3.47
CA VAL A 54 14.29 -2.42 2.49
C VAL A 54 13.35 -1.40 1.84
N ILE A 55 12.70 -0.54 2.63
CA ILE A 55 11.80 0.50 2.10
C ILE A 55 12.55 1.46 1.18
N GLN A 56 13.75 1.93 1.54
CA GLN A 56 14.56 2.78 0.68
C GLN A 56 14.87 2.14 -0.67
N ARG A 57 15.13 0.83 -0.71
CA ARG A 57 15.31 0.10 -1.98
C ARG A 57 14.03 0.04 -2.81
N MET A 58 12.86 -0.07 -2.17
CA MET A 58 11.58 -0.11 -2.86
C MET A 58 11.16 1.25 -3.41
N LEU A 59 11.56 2.36 -2.78
CA LEU A 59 11.29 3.72 -3.27
C LEU A 59 11.96 4.00 -4.64
N LEU A 60 12.97 3.22 -5.03
CA LEU A 60 13.64 3.33 -6.33
C LEU A 60 12.89 2.56 -7.44
N LYS A 61 11.88 1.76 -7.10
CA LYS A 61 11.10 0.96 -8.04
C LYS A 61 9.99 1.80 -8.68
N PRO A 62 9.58 1.48 -9.92
CA PRO A 62 8.41 2.11 -10.53
C PRO A 62 7.15 1.90 -9.70
N GLN A 63 6.33 2.95 -9.61
CA GLN A 63 5.01 2.86 -8.99
C GLN A 63 3.95 2.48 -10.03
N VAL A 64 2.98 1.68 -9.60
CA VAL A 64 1.73 1.36 -10.29
C VAL A 64 0.60 1.71 -9.31
N PRO A 65 0.11 2.97 -9.33
CA PRO A 65 -0.88 3.46 -8.38
C PRO A 65 -2.13 2.57 -8.29
N LEU A 66 -2.81 2.59 -7.13
CA LEU A 66 -4.03 1.81 -6.89
C LEU A 66 -5.11 2.00 -7.97
N GLU A 67 -5.28 3.21 -8.51
CA GLU A 67 -6.23 3.49 -9.60
C GLU A 67 -5.92 2.74 -10.90
N ASP A 68 -4.64 2.51 -11.20
CA ASP A 68 -4.20 1.76 -12.38
C ASP A 68 -4.33 0.24 -12.19
N LEU A 69 -4.39 -0.22 -10.93
CA LEU A 69 -4.60 -1.64 -10.61
C LEU A 69 -6.08 -2.03 -10.70
N LEU A 70 -6.99 -1.09 -10.52
CA LEU A 70 -8.42 -1.33 -10.38
C LEU A 70 -9.18 -1.21 -11.71
N GLN A 71 -10.40 -1.74 -11.77
CA GLN A 71 -11.23 -1.61 -12.96
C GLN A 71 -11.67 -0.16 -13.16
N PRO A 72 -11.77 0.36 -14.40
CA PRO A 72 -12.25 1.72 -14.66
C PRO A 72 -13.67 2.01 -14.17
N SER A 73 -14.45 0.97 -13.91
CA SER A 73 -15.81 1.03 -13.36
C SER A 73 -15.86 1.30 -11.85
N VAL A 74 -14.73 1.21 -11.16
CA VAL A 74 -14.67 1.43 -9.70
C VAL A 74 -15.00 2.89 -9.38
N PRO A 75 -15.97 3.16 -8.47
CA PRO A 75 -16.33 4.51 -8.10
C PRO A 75 -15.15 5.29 -7.48
N PRO A 76 -15.00 6.60 -7.78
CA PRO A 76 -13.93 7.42 -7.20
C PRO A 76 -13.88 7.39 -5.66
N ASP A 77 -15.04 7.37 -5.01
CA ASP A 77 -15.15 7.32 -3.54
C ASP A 77 -14.58 6.01 -2.96
N ALA A 78 -14.67 4.90 -3.69
CA ALA A 78 -14.09 3.62 -3.27
C ALA A 78 -12.55 3.66 -3.37
N ILE A 79 -12.02 4.34 -4.39
CA ILE A 79 -10.57 4.58 -4.55
C ILE A 79 -10.06 5.51 -3.44
N ASP A 80 -10.79 6.58 -3.12
CA ASP A 80 -10.44 7.49 -2.01
C ASP A 80 -10.38 6.73 -0.68
N LEU A 81 -11.41 5.94 -0.38
CA LEU A 81 -11.44 5.12 0.82
C LEU A 81 -10.24 4.15 0.87
N LEU A 82 -9.92 3.47 -0.25
CA LEU A 82 -8.74 2.61 -0.33
C LEU A 82 -7.45 3.37 -0.02
N LYS A 83 -7.24 4.56 -0.59
CA LYS A 83 -6.06 5.39 -0.34
C LYS A 83 -5.94 5.81 1.14
N ARG A 84 -7.07 6.02 1.82
CA ARG A 84 -7.12 6.38 3.25
C ARG A 84 -6.94 5.18 4.19
N LEU A 85 -7.30 3.98 3.74
CA LEU A 85 -7.08 2.72 4.46
C LEU A 85 -5.65 2.19 4.28
N LEU A 86 -5.10 2.30 3.07
CA LEU A 86 -3.79 1.77 2.68
C LEU A 86 -2.68 2.83 2.83
N VAL A 87 -2.65 3.45 4.00
CA VAL A 87 -1.60 4.39 4.39
C VAL A 87 -0.48 3.65 5.10
N PHE A 88 0.76 3.93 4.69
CA PHE A 88 1.97 3.32 5.22
C PHE A 88 2.09 3.49 6.74
N ASN A 89 2.03 4.74 7.21
CA ASN A 89 2.08 5.06 8.63
C ASN A 89 0.72 4.79 9.29
N PRO A 90 0.65 3.88 10.30
CA PRO A 90 -0.61 3.53 10.95
C PRO A 90 -1.28 4.73 11.64
N ASP A 91 -0.52 5.70 12.14
CA ASP A 91 -1.05 6.88 12.84
C ASP A 91 -1.74 7.88 11.89
N LYS A 92 -1.46 7.77 10.58
CA LYS A 92 -2.07 8.59 9.52
C LYS A 92 -3.23 7.88 8.81
N ARG A 93 -3.55 6.64 9.22
CA ARG A 93 -4.60 5.83 8.63
C ARG A 93 -5.97 6.25 9.18
N ILE A 94 -7.01 6.21 8.33
CA ILE A 94 -8.38 6.49 8.77
C ILE A 94 -8.82 5.51 9.88
N THR A 95 -9.58 5.99 10.86
CA THR A 95 -10.12 5.24 12.01
C THR A 95 -11.62 5.40 12.13
#